data_AF-A0A0C9SW61-F1
#
_entry.id   AF-A0A0C9SW61-F1
#
_cell.length_a   1.000
_cell.length_b   1.000
_cell.length_c   1.000
_cell.angle_alpha   90.00
_cell.angle_beta   90.00
_cell.angle_gamma   90.00
#
_symmetry.space_group_name_H-M   'P 1'
#
loop_
_entity.id
_entity.type
_entity.pdbx_description
1 polymer ?
#
loop_
_entity_poly.entity_id
_entity_poly.type
_entity_poly.pdbx_seq_one_letter_code
_entity_poly.pdbx_strand_id
1 'polypeptide(L)' 'EHDLYLKLEKCKFDIKEVDYNGLILSENMIKMDPVKLEAITKWNVPENVKAI' A
#
# COMPACT_ATOMS: atom_id res chain seq x y z
N GLU A 1 22.29 0.47 23.25
CA GLU A 1 21.50 -0.27 22.23
C GLU A 1 20.09 0.30 22.20
N HIS A 2 19.36 0.11 21.10
CA HIS A 2 18.17 0.93 20.78
C HIS A 2 16.82 0.35 21.26
N ASP A 3 16.81 -0.75 22.03
CA ASP A 3 15.58 -1.39 22.58
C ASP A 3 14.44 -1.57 21.55
N LEU A 4 14.80 -2.01 20.34
CA LEU A 4 13.85 -2.25 19.27
C LEU A 4 13.33 -3.69 19.31
N TYR A 5 12.01 -3.85 19.15
CA TYR A 5 11.32 -5.14 19.16
C TYR A 5 10.44 -5.30 17.91
N LEU A 6 10.32 -6.53 17.42
CA LEU A 6 9.42 -6.86 16.32
C LEU A 6 8.00 -7.09 16.84
N LYS A 7 7.02 -6.54 16.12
CA LYS A 7 5.61 -6.86 16.34
C LYS A 7 5.22 -8.02 15.41
N LEU A 8 5.28 -9.26 15.91
CA LEU A 8 5.12 -10.47 15.08
C LEU A 8 3.82 -10.50 14.24
N GLU A 9 2.72 -9.97 14.77
CA GLU A 9 1.45 -9.83 14.03
C GLU A 9 1.53 -8.96 12.75
N LYS A 10 2.55 -8.10 12.64
CA LYS A 10 2.80 -7.27 11.45
C LYS A 10 3.89 -7.84 10.55
N CYS A 11 4.58 -8.88 10.99
CA CYS A 11 5.67 -9.46 10.23
C CYS A 11 5.13 -10.51 9.25
N LYS A 12 5.65 -10.49 8.02
CA LYS A 12 5.43 -11.52 7.03
C LYS A 12 6.80 -11.98 6.54
N PHE A 13 7.05 -13.28 6.57
CA PHE A 13 8.34 -13.87 6.21
C PHE A 13 8.14 -14.93 5.13
N ASP A 14 9.12 -15.05 4.22
CA ASP A 14 9.14 -16.06 3.15
C ASP A 14 7.84 -16.11 2.32
N ILE A 15 7.40 -14.95 1.85
CA ILE A 15 6.20 -14.79 1.01
C ILE A 15 6.57 -14.24 -0.35
N LYS A 16 5.80 -14.62 -1.37
CA LYS A 16 6.02 -14.18 -2.76
C LYS A 16 5.58 -12.73 -3.02
N GLU A 17 4.57 -12.26 -2.30
CA GLU A 17 4.03 -10.91 -2.44
C GLU A 17 3.69 -10.30 -1.08
N VAL A 18 4.11 -9.05 -0.83
CA VAL A 18 3.87 -8.33 0.42
C VAL A 18 3.23 -6.97 0.17
N ASP A 19 2.21 -6.62 0.95
CA ASP A 19 1.73 -5.24 1.02
C ASP A 19 2.74 -4.37 1.78
N TYR A 20 3.11 -3.25 1.17
CA TYR A 20 4.01 -2.26 1.72
C TYR A 20 3.58 -0.86 1.27
N ASN A 21 3.08 -0.06 2.22
CA ASN A 21 2.65 1.32 1.98
C ASN A 21 1.61 1.47 0.84
N GLY A 22 0.64 0.56 0.75
CA GLY A 22 -0.40 0.58 -0.30
C GLY A 22 0.12 0.19 -1.70
N LEU A 23 1.23 -0.55 -1.71
CA LEU A 23 1.81 -1.19 -2.88
C LEU A 23 1.92 -2.68 -2.59
N ILE A 24 1.84 -3.50 -3.64
CA ILE A 24 2.11 -4.93 -3.55
C ILE A 24 3.47 -5.18 -4.21
N LEU A 25 4.45 -5.56 -3.39
CA LEU A 25 5.81 -5.90 -3.84
C LEU A 25 5.89 -7.39 -4.14
N SER A 26 6.48 -7.76 -5.28
CA SER A 26 6.84 -9.13 -5.63
C SER A 26 8.25 -9.18 -6.21
N GLU A 27 8.79 -10.38 -6.46
CA GLU A 27 10.21 -10.60 -6.83
C GLU A 27 10.72 -9.68 -7.95
N ASN A 28 9.92 -9.39 -8.97
CA ASN A 28 10.33 -8.62 -10.15
C ASN A 28 9.36 -7.50 -10.52
N MET A 29 8.40 -7.18 -9.64
CA MET A 29 7.34 -6.23 -9.96
C MET A 29 6.84 -5.50 -8.72
N ILE A 30 6.44 -4.25 -8.95
CA ILE A 30 5.69 -3.43 -8.00
C ILE A 30 4.31 -3.22 -8.60
N LYS A 31 3.26 -3.58 -7.88
CA LYS A 31 1.87 -3.33 -8.26
C LYS A 31 1.27 -2.28 -7.34
N MET A 32 0.37 -1.45 -7.85
CA MET A 32 -0.48 -0.62 -7.00
C MET A 32 -1.50 -1.51 -6.30
N ASP A 33 -1.79 -1.24 -5.03
CA ASP A 33 -2.88 -1.92 -4.32
C ASP A 33 -4.22 -1.69 -5.07
N PRO A 34 -4.95 -2.75 -5.45
CA PRO A 34 -6.28 -2.63 -6.06
C PRO A 34 -7.25 -1.75 -5.28
N VAL A 35 -7.18 -1.72 -3.94
CA VAL A 35 -8.03 -0.87 -3.10
C VAL A 35 -7.76 0.61 -3.37
N LYS A 36 -6.48 0.96 -3.51
CA LYS A 36 -6.06 2.33 -3.86
C LYS A 36 -6.50 2.70 -5.28
N LEU A 37 -6.36 1.77 -6.24
CA LEU A 37 -6.80 1.98 -7.62
C LEU A 37 -8.32 2.17 -7.71
N GLU A 38 -9.09 1.39 -6.95
CA GLU A 38 -10.54 1.50 -6.91
C GLU A 38 -10.98 2.86 -6.35
N ALA A 39 -10.35 3.33 -5.26
CA ALA A 39 -10.63 4.64 -4.69
C ALA A 39 -10.36 5.78 -5.70
N ILE A 40 -9.24 5.72 -6.42
CA ILE A 40 -8.90 6.70 -7.47
C ILE A 40 -9.88 6.63 -8.64
N THR A 41 -10.27 5.43 -9.06
CA THR A 41 -11.20 5.23 -10.18
C THR A 41 -12.59 5.77 -9.87
N LYS A 42 -13.01 5.70 -8.59
CA LYS A 42 -14.29 6.24 -8.11
C LYS A 42 -14.23 7.74 -7.78
N TRP A 43 -13.07 8.39 -7.95
CA TRP A 43 -12.94 9.80 -7.62
C TRP A 43 -13.78 10.63 -8.59
N ASN A 44 -14.70 11.43 -8.04
CA ASN A 44 -15.46 12.38 -8.83
C ASN A 44 -14.54 13.40 -9.48
N VAL A 45 -14.89 13.84 -10.69
CA VAL A 45 -14.15 14.91 -11.36
C VAL A 45 -14.25 16.18 -10.51
N PRO A 46 -13.13 16.81 -10.13
CA PRO A 46 -13.16 18.03 -9.33
C PRO A 46 -13.81 19.16 -10.12
N GLU A 47 -14.79 19.84 -9.51
CA GLU A 47 -15.52 20.94 -10.15
C GLU A 47 -14.79 22.29 -10.04
N ASN A 48 -13.86 22.40 -9.10
CA ASN A 48 -13.06 23.60 -8.88
C ASN A 48 -11.73 23.26 -8.21
N VAL A 49 -10.82 24.24 -8.13
CA VAL A 49 -9.46 24.07 -7.60
C VAL A 49 -9.42 23.57 -6.15
N LYS A 50 -10.50 23.79 -5.37
CA LYS A 50 -10.58 23.35 -3.96
C LYS A 50 -11.38 22.06 -3.79
N ALA A 51 -11.92 21.49 -4.86
CA ALA A 51 -12.77 20.31 -4.79
C ALA A 51 -11.93 19.04 -4.88
N ILE A 52 -11.03 18.79 -3.92
CA ILE A 52 -10.32 17.53 -3.61
C ILE A 52 -9.71 17.70 -2.22
#